data_AF-A0A423V754-F1
#
_entry.id   AF-A0A423V754-F1
#
_cell.length_a   1.000
_cell.length_b   1.000
_cell.length_c   1.000
_cell.angle_alpha   90.00
_cell.angle_beta   90.00
_cell.angle_gamma   90.00
#
_symmetry.space_group_name_H-M   'P 1'
#
loop_
_entity.id
_entity.type
_entity.pdbx_description
1 polymer ?
#
loop_
_entity_poly.entity_id
_entity_poly.type
_entity_poly.pdbx_seq_one_letter_code
_entity_poly.pdbx_strand_id
1 'polypeptide(L)'
;MFWCVEQAISSGGCRFVRNQLVDGHGTGNTGAMTRDREALTESWKRTRDHLDAARAHLAHLPGIDLSTTLEFLEHNELGLAFDCLVHLADDLGLPLRFWQHMDRAAREMRLYSDEPHMPHRKAADSCLRHLAAASEQG
;
A
#
# COMPACT_ATOMS: atom_id res chain seq x y z
N MET A 1 2.66 -23.57 15.53
CA MET A 1 3.13 -23.94 14.18
C MET A 1 2.77 -22.81 13.23
N PHE A 2 3.56 -22.62 12.18
CA PHE A 2 3.46 -21.58 11.12
C PHE A 2 4.27 -20.30 11.35
N TRP A 3 5.58 -20.48 11.41
CA TRP A 3 6.48 -19.73 10.52
C TRP A 3 6.75 -20.64 9.32
N CYS A 4 6.60 -20.12 8.10
CA CYS A 4 7.17 -20.74 6.92
C CYS A 4 7.77 -19.63 6.05
N VAL A 5 9.04 -19.33 6.32
CA VAL A 5 10.09 -19.07 5.33
C VAL A 5 11.41 -18.96 6.10
N GLU A 6 12.19 -20.03 6.08
CA GLU A 6 13.57 -20.06 6.54
C GLU A 6 14.50 -19.83 5.34
N GLN A 7 15.05 -18.60 5.30
CA GLN A 7 16.43 -18.20 5.03
C GLN A 7 17.18 -18.53 3.72
N ALA A 8 17.70 -17.46 3.12
CA ALA A 8 19.13 -17.36 2.80
C ALA A 8 19.62 -15.95 3.14
N ILE A 9 20.22 -15.80 4.32
CA ILE A 9 21.04 -14.63 4.66
C ILE A 9 22.41 -14.88 4.04
N SER A 10 22.79 -14.10 3.03
CA SER A 10 24.20 -13.92 2.67
C SER A 10 24.46 -12.46 2.33
N SER A 11 25.13 -11.81 3.28
CA SER A 11 26.08 -10.71 3.06
C SER A 11 25.58 -9.45 2.34
N GLY A 12 25.29 -8.41 3.13
CA GLY A 12 25.33 -7.02 2.66
C GLY A 12 24.16 -6.19 3.16
N GLY A 13 24.42 -5.34 4.16
CA GLY A 13 23.39 -4.51 4.79
C GLY A 13 22.52 -3.75 3.80
N CYS A 14 21.21 -3.95 3.87
CA CYS A 14 20.24 -3.11 3.21
C CYS A 14 20.19 -1.75 3.91
N ARG A 15 21.06 -0.87 3.44
CA ARG A 15 21.08 0.55 3.76
C ARG A 15 19.75 1.14 3.27
N PHE A 16 18.83 1.44 4.18
CA PHE A 16 17.73 2.36 3.93
C PHE A 16 18.34 3.64 3.33
N VAL A 17 17.94 4.02 2.12
CA VAL A 17 18.36 5.27 1.50
C VAL A 17 17.71 6.42 2.27
N ARG A 18 18.35 6.83 3.37
CA ARG A 18 18.21 8.16 3.93
C ARG A 18 18.83 9.09 2.90
N ASN A 19 17.99 9.80 2.17
CA ASN A 19 18.42 10.80 1.19
C ASN A 19 19.19 11.92 1.90
N GLN A 20 20.50 11.73 2.09
CA GLN A 20 21.44 12.83 2.34
C GLN A 20 21.84 13.35 0.97
N LEU A 21 21.33 14.53 0.60
CA LEU A 21 21.89 15.29 -0.50
C LEU A 21 22.53 16.56 0.07
N VAL A 22 23.85 16.57 -0.09
CA VAL A 22 24.86 17.57 0.26
C VAL A 22 24.45 18.99 -0.16
N ASP A 23 24.79 19.94 0.69
CA ASP A 23 24.67 21.39 0.48
C ASP A 23 25.27 21.83 -0.86
N GLY A 24 24.40 22.34 -1.73
CA GLY A 24 24.73 23.02 -2.97
C GLY A 24 23.98 24.35 -3.04
N HIS A 25 24.68 25.43 -2.72
CA HIS A 25 24.22 26.81 -2.67
C HIS A 25 23.58 27.27 -4.00
N GLY A 26 22.30 27.69 -3.97
CA GLY A 26 21.59 28.23 -5.13
C GLY A 26 20.13 28.58 -4.83
N THR A 27 19.88 29.86 -4.55
CA THR A 27 18.57 30.46 -4.26
C THR A 27 17.58 30.25 -5.41
N GLY A 28 16.60 29.36 -5.21
CA GLY A 28 15.51 29.09 -6.17
C GLY A 28 14.64 27.85 -5.88
N ASN A 29 15.13 26.92 -5.06
CA ASN A 29 14.54 25.56 -4.95
C ASN A 29 13.50 25.36 -3.82
N THR A 30 13.35 26.32 -2.91
CA THR A 30 12.53 26.12 -1.69
C THR A 30 11.04 25.99 -1.99
N GLY A 31 10.52 26.76 -2.96
CA GLY A 31 9.10 26.72 -3.33
C GLY A 31 8.67 25.45 -4.10
N ALA A 32 9.61 24.83 -4.84
CA ALA A 32 9.38 23.55 -5.50
C ALA A 32 9.39 22.39 -4.49
N MET A 33 10.40 22.35 -3.60
CA MET A 33 10.48 21.37 -2.52
C MET A 33 9.26 21.38 -1.58
N THR A 34 8.71 22.56 -1.27
CA THR A 34 7.49 22.64 -0.43
C THR A 34 6.26 22.12 -1.15
N ARG A 35 6.09 22.44 -2.44
CA ARG A 35 4.96 21.91 -3.25
C ARG A 35 5.02 20.40 -3.39
N ASP A 36 6.21 19.83 -3.61
CA ASP A 36 6.37 18.37 -3.74
C ASP A 36 6.03 17.65 -2.43
N ARG A 37 6.38 18.25 -1.29
CA ARG A 37 6.05 17.71 0.03
C ARG A 37 4.55 17.81 0.34
N GLU A 38 3.91 18.92 -0.02
CA GLU A 38 2.46 19.10 0.12
C GLU A 38 1.70 18.09 -0.76
N ALA A 39 2.11 17.92 -2.02
CA ALA A 39 1.54 16.96 -2.94
C ALA A 39 1.69 15.51 -2.42
N LEU A 40 2.86 15.18 -1.86
CA LEU A 40 3.09 13.87 -1.26
C LEU A 40 2.21 13.64 -0.03
N THR A 41 2.09 14.64 0.84
CA THR A 41 1.24 14.56 2.05
C THR A 41 -0.22 14.35 1.68
N GLU A 42 -0.71 15.06 0.67
CA GLU A 42 -2.07 14.89 0.14
C GLU A 42 -2.28 13.50 -0.49
N SER A 43 -1.30 12.97 -1.22
CA SER A 43 -1.36 11.62 -1.78
C SER A 43 -1.40 10.55 -0.67
N TRP A 44 -0.61 10.70 0.39
CA TRP A 44 -0.66 9.81 1.55
C TRP A 44 -2.01 9.84 2.25
N LYS A 45 -2.59 11.04 2.43
CA LYS A 45 -3.93 11.19 3.01
C LYS A 45 -4.99 10.48 2.16
N ARG A 46 -4.99 10.68 0.84
CA ARG A 46 -5.92 9.99 -0.08
C ARG A 46 -5.74 8.48 -0.05
N THR A 47 -4.50 8.01 -0.02
CA THR A 47 -4.19 6.57 0.10
C THR A 47 -4.81 6.01 1.38
N ARG A 48 -4.58 6.69 2.52
CA ARG A 48 -5.15 6.29 3.81
C ARG A 48 -6.68 6.27 3.77
N ASP A 49 -7.31 7.29 3.22
CA ASP A 49 -8.78 7.37 3.11
C ASP A 49 -9.35 6.20 2.29
N HIS A 50 -8.65 5.79 1.22
CA HIS A 50 -9.03 4.62 0.43
C HIS A 50 -8.87 3.31 1.20
N LEU A 51 -7.77 3.12 1.93
CA LEU A 51 -7.57 1.93 2.75
C LEU A 51 -8.58 1.85 3.91
N ASP A 52 -8.92 2.98 4.53
CA ASP A 52 -9.93 3.02 5.59
C ASP A 52 -11.34 2.71 5.06
N ALA A 53 -11.68 3.21 3.88
CA ALA A 53 -12.93 2.87 3.21
C ALA A 53 -13.00 1.37 2.87
N ALA A 54 -11.91 0.78 2.35
CA ALA A 54 -11.81 -0.64 2.09
C ALA A 54 -11.96 -1.46 3.39
N ARG A 55 -11.24 -1.08 4.45
CA ARG A 55 -11.31 -1.70 5.78
C ARG A 55 -12.73 -1.70 6.33
N ALA A 56 -13.51 -0.65 6.13
CA ALA A 56 -14.89 -0.57 6.59
C ALA A 56 -15.78 -1.68 6.01
N HIS A 57 -15.50 -2.18 4.80
CA HIS A 57 -16.23 -3.33 4.24
C HIS A 57 -15.94 -4.63 5.00
N LEU A 58 -14.71 -4.82 5.46
CA LEU A 58 -14.30 -6.01 6.23
C LEU A 58 -14.76 -5.95 7.68
N ALA A 59 -14.84 -4.76 8.28
CA ALA A 59 -15.19 -4.58 9.69
C ALA A 59 -16.59 -5.09 10.07
N HIS A 60 -17.47 -5.26 9.08
CA HIS A 60 -18.81 -5.78 9.28
C HIS A 60 -18.88 -7.32 9.20
N LEU A 61 -17.79 -7.99 8.81
CA LEU A 61 -17.75 -9.44 8.65
C LEU A 61 -17.34 -10.13 9.96
N PRO A 62 -18.06 -11.17 10.40
CA PRO A 62 -17.69 -11.90 11.60
C PRO A 62 -16.41 -12.70 11.39
N GLY A 63 -15.52 -12.68 12.38
CA GLY A 63 -14.31 -13.51 12.40
C GLY A 63 -13.11 -12.94 11.62
N ILE A 64 -13.23 -11.74 11.04
CA ILE A 64 -12.10 -11.03 10.45
C ILE A 64 -11.37 -10.22 11.53
N ASP A 65 -10.09 -10.51 11.73
CA ASP A 65 -9.22 -9.71 12.58
C ASP A 65 -8.58 -8.58 11.76
N LEU A 66 -8.83 -7.34 12.19
CA LEU A 66 -8.30 -6.13 11.57
C LEU A 66 -7.20 -5.46 12.41
N SER A 67 -6.80 -6.06 13.54
CA SER A 67 -5.82 -5.48 14.47
C SER A 67 -4.50 -5.10 13.78
N THR A 68 -3.90 -6.03 13.04
CA THR A 68 -2.66 -5.80 12.28
C THR A 68 -2.80 -4.70 11.22
N THR A 69 -3.94 -4.67 10.51
CA THR A 69 -4.20 -3.62 9.51
C THR A 69 -4.29 -2.25 10.16
N LEU A 70 -4.93 -2.16 11.33
CA LEU A 70 -5.05 -0.91 12.07
C LEU A 70 -3.69 -0.40 12.57
N GLU A 71 -2.84 -1.29 13.08
CA GLU A 71 -1.47 -0.96 13.50
C GLU A 71 -0.66 -0.35 12.34
N PHE A 72 -0.73 -0.95 11.15
CA PHE A 72 -0.05 -0.40 9.97
C PHE A 72 -0.60 0.95 9.52
N LEU A 73 -1.92 1.16 9.61
CA LEU A 73 -2.53 2.47 9.32
C LEU A 73 -2.11 3.53 10.35
N GLU A 74 -1.97 3.18 11.62
CA GLU A 74 -1.48 4.07 12.67
C GLU A 74 -0.03 4.49 12.44
N HIS A 75 0.81 3.57 11.96
CA HIS A 75 2.22 3.83 11.66
C HIS A 75 2.49 4.41 10.25
N ASN A 76 1.45 4.66 9.45
CA ASN A 76 1.54 5.06 8.03
C ASN A 76 2.32 4.05 7.16
N GLU A 77 2.29 2.78 7.53
CA GLU A 77 2.84 1.67 6.74
C GLU A 77 1.81 1.21 5.69
N LEU A 78 1.43 2.14 4.80
CA LEU A 78 0.29 2.01 3.89
C LEU A 78 0.40 0.81 2.93
N GLY A 79 1.62 0.44 2.51
CA GLY A 79 1.87 -0.73 1.69
C GLY A 79 1.63 -2.05 2.43
N LEU A 80 1.99 -2.13 3.71
CA LEU A 80 1.71 -3.30 4.55
C LEU A 80 0.22 -3.41 4.89
N ALA A 81 -0.43 -2.27 5.20
CA ALA A 81 -1.88 -2.23 5.36
C ALA A 81 -2.61 -2.72 4.08
N PHE A 82 -2.12 -2.32 2.91
CA PHE A 82 -2.65 -2.78 1.63
C PHE A 82 -2.50 -4.30 1.44
N ASP A 83 -1.30 -4.85 1.68
CA ASP A 83 -1.05 -6.30 1.60
C ASP A 83 -1.97 -7.09 2.53
N CYS A 84 -2.15 -6.63 3.77
CA CYS A 84 -3.04 -7.26 4.74
C CYS A 84 -4.50 -7.25 4.26
N LEU A 85 -5.01 -6.12 3.76
CA LEU A 85 -6.38 -6.02 3.26
C LEU A 85 -6.62 -6.91 2.04
N VAL A 86 -5.67 -6.99 1.10
CA VAL A 86 -5.78 -7.91 -0.05
C VAL A 86 -5.78 -9.36 0.42
N HIS A 87 -4.89 -9.72 1.35
CA HIS A 87 -4.80 -11.08 1.87
C HIS A 87 -6.09 -11.52 2.58
N LEU A 88 -6.65 -10.64 3.42
CA LEU A 88 -7.92 -10.91 4.11
C LEU A 88 -9.09 -11.03 3.12
N ALA A 89 -9.04 -10.32 2.00
CA ALA A 89 -10.12 -10.27 1.02
C ALA A 89 -10.09 -11.37 -0.05
N ASP A 90 -8.96 -12.09 -0.21
CA ASP A 90 -8.64 -12.93 -1.39
C ASP A 90 -9.71 -13.99 -1.70
N ASP A 91 -10.44 -14.48 -0.69
CA ASP A 91 -11.48 -15.51 -0.85
C ASP A 91 -12.88 -15.09 -0.35
N LEU A 92 -13.07 -13.82 0.01
CA LEU A 92 -14.32 -13.36 0.64
C LEU A 92 -15.40 -12.92 -0.34
N GLY A 93 -15.10 -12.88 -1.65
CA GLY A 93 -16.06 -12.44 -2.67
C GLY A 93 -16.58 -11.02 -2.44
N LEU A 94 -15.69 -10.11 -2.03
CA LEU A 94 -16.05 -8.74 -1.65
C LEU A 94 -16.64 -7.94 -2.84
N PRO A 95 -17.52 -6.97 -2.55
CA PRO A 95 -18.18 -6.19 -3.59
C PRO A 95 -17.19 -5.36 -4.41
N LEU A 96 -17.55 -5.05 -5.66
CA LEU A 96 -16.76 -4.22 -6.58
C LEU A 96 -16.22 -2.92 -5.94
N ARG A 97 -17.03 -2.26 -5.09
CA ARG A 97 -16.63 -1.03 -4.40
C ARG A 97 -15.39 -1.20 -3.52
N PHE A 98 -15.23 -2.35 -2.85
CA PHE A 98 -14.03 -2.64 -2.06
C PHE A 98 -12.80 -2.64 -2.96
N TRP A 99 -12.84 -3.39 -4.06
CA TRP A 99 -11.71 -3.50 -4.99
C TRP A 99 -11.40 -2.19 -5.70
N GLN A 100 -12.39 -1.34 -5.94
CA GLN A 100 -12.18 0.01 -6.44
C GLN A 100 -11.43 0.92 -5.44
N HIS A 101 -11.69 0.78 -4.14
CA HIS A 101 -10.92 1.49 -3.13
C HIS A 101 -9.46 1.00 -3.08
N MET A 102 -9.26 -0.32 -3.18
CA MET A 102 -7.93 -0.92 -3.23
C MET A 102 -7.14 -0.49 -4.48
N ASP A 103 -7.72 -0.50 -5.68
CA ASP A 103 -7.06 -0.04 -6.91
C ASP A 103 -6.66 1.45 -6.81
N ARG A 104 -7.52 2.30 -6.27
CA ARG A 104 -7.17 3.72 -6.07
C ARG A 104 -6.01 3.91 -5.09
N ALA A 105 -5.98 3.16 -3.99
CA ALA A 105 -4.84 3.18 -3.07
C ALA A 105 -3.55 2.71 -3.75
N ALA A 106 -3.61 1.63 -4.52
CA ALA A 106 -2.46 1.11 -5.26
C ALA A 106 -1.92 2.10 -6.31
N ARG A 107 -2.81 2.87 -6.97
CA ARG A 107 -2.43 3.92 -7.92
C ARG A 107 -1.74 5.10 -7.25
N GLU A 108 -2.26 5.58 -6.13
CA GLU A 108 -1.63 6.66 -5.36
C GLU A 108 -0.22 6.26 -4.89
N MET A 109 -0.05 4.99 -4.48
CA MET A 109 1.25 4.42 -4.11
C MET A 109 2.12 3.97 -5.28
N ARG A 110 1.62 4.06 -6.52
CA ARG A 110 2.30 3.63 -7.76
C ARG A 110 2.76 2.15 -7.76
N LEU A 111 1.98 1.27 -7.14
CA LEU A 111 2.32 -0.16 -7.02
C LEU A 111 2.27 -0.92 -8.36
N TYR A 112 1.70 -0.33 -9.42
CA TYR A 112 1.62 -0.92 -10.76
C TYR A 112 2.83 -0.60 -11.65
N SER A 113 3.89 0.02 -11.13
CA SER A 113 5.09 0.28 -11.92
C SER A 113 5.82 -1.02 -12.27
N ASP A 114 6.44 -1.05 -13.45
CA ASP A 114 7.22 -2.19 -13.96
C ASP A 114 8.63 -2.28 -13.33
N GLU A 115 8.89 -1.52 -12.26
CA GLU A 115 10.19 -1.52 -11.59
C GLU A 115 10.50 -2.90 -11.00
N PRO A 116 11.69 -3.46 -11.30
CA PRO A 116 12.09 -4.73 -10.71
C PRO A 116 12.20 -4.59 -9.18
N HIS A 117 11.69 -5.60 -8.46
CA HIS A 117 11.65 -5.66 -7.00
C HIS A 117 10.72 -4.67 -6.30
N MET A 118 9.66 -4.21 -6.97
CA MET A 118 8.59 -3.45 -6.31
C MET A 118 7.98 -4.28 -5.16
N PRO A 119 8.04 -3.82 -3.89
CA PRO A 119 7.32 -4.45 -2.80
C PRO A 119 5.81 -4.37 -3.06
N HIS A 120 5.02 -5.28 -2.47
CA HIS A 120 3.55 -5.32 -2.61
C HIS A 120 3.01 -5.66 -4.02
N ARG A 121 3.88 -5.91 -5.01
CA ARG A 121 3.47 -6.23 -6.39
C ARG A 121 2.50 -7.40 -6.46
N LYS A 122 2.74 -8.47 -5.70
CA LYS A 122 1.84 -9.64 -5.67
C LYS A 122 0.42 -9.28 -5.20
N ALA A 123 0.31 -8.42 -4.19
CA ALA A 123 -0.98 -7.96 -3.70
C ALA A 123 -1.65 -7.03 -4.71
N ALA A 124 -0.88 -6.15 -5.37
CA ALA A 124 -1.37 -5.28 -6.43
C ALA A 124 -1.92 -6.09 -7.63
N ASP A 125 -1.21 -7.14 -8.03
CA ASP A 125 -1.65 -8.07 -9.08
C ASP A 125 -2.93 -8.82 -8.65
N SER A 126 -3.02 -9.26 -7.38
CA SER A 126 -4.26 -9.88 -6.86
C SER A 126 -5.44 -8.90 -6.87
N CYS A 127 -5.21 -7.65 -6.45
CA CYS A 127 -6.22 -6.60 -6.48
C CYS A 127 -6.78 -6.39 -7.89
N LEU A 128 -5.93 -6.37 -8.92
CA LEU A 128 -6.39 -6.24 -10.31
C LEU A 128 -7.23 -7.44 -10.76
N ARG A 129 -6.82 -8.66 -10.41
CA ARG A 129 -7.59 -9.89 -10.73
C ARG A 129 -8.97 -9.86 -10.11
N HIS A 130 -9.06 -9.50 -8.82
CA HIS A 130 -10.34 -9.41 -8.12
C HIS A 130 -11.20 -8.25 -8.59
N LEU A 131 -10.60 -7.11 -8.92
CA LEU A 131 -11.32 -5.98 -9.52
C LEU A 131 -11.98 -6.39 -10.85
N ALA A 132 -11.24 -7.09 -11.71
CA ALA A 132 -11.77 -7.60 -12.98
C ALA A 132 -12.91 -8.58 -12.73
N ALA A 133 -12.70 -9.59 -11.87
CA ALA A 133 -13.71 -10.58 -11.54
C ALA A 133 -14.98 -9.97 -10.94
N ALA A 134 -14.85 -9.01 -10.02
CA ALA A 134 -15.99 -8.32 -9.40
C ALA A 134 -16.71 -7.38 -10.37
N SER A 135 -16.03 -6.86 -11.39
CA SER A 135 -16.63 -6.01 -12.43
C SER A 135 -17.47 -6.82 -13.42
N GLU A 136 -17.12 -8.08 -13.65
CA GLU A 136 -17.89 -8.99 -14.52
C GLU A 136 -19.15 -9.55 -13.85
N GLN A 137 -19.23 -9.47 -12.52
CA GLN A 137 -20.35 -9.98 -11.71
C GLN A 137 -21.40 -8.91 -11.36
N GLY A 138 -21.13 -7.63 -11.63
CA GLY A 138 -22.01 -6.49 -11.32
C GLY A 138 -22.79 -5.99 -12.52
#